data_AF-A0A7S0BLB3-F1
#
_entry.id   AF-A0A7S0BLB3-F1
#
_cell.length_a   1.000
_cell.length_b   1.000
_cell.length_c   1.000
_cell.angle_alpha   90.00
_cell.angle_beta   90.00
_cell.angle_gamma   90.00
#
_symmetry.space_group_name_H-M   'P 1'
#
loop_
_entity.id
_entity.type
_entity.pdbx_description
1 polymer ?
#
loop_
_entity_poly.entity_id
_entity_poly.type
_entity_poly.pdbx_seq_one_letter_code
_entity_poly.pdbx_strand_id
1 'polypeptide(L)'
;LRFAGNGLARLDEYSLSDPFLVLYVRGNGTEKYVQHAKTRTLYNDLNPEFPEQFTFELKPNLKYQFKVLVYDADLPDMMLTIKDRYSTLLKANERHLYYKDLIGEAE
;
A
#
# COMPACT_ATOMS: atom_id res chain seq x y z
N LEU A 1 -8.80 1.58 -6.38
CA LEU A 1 -8.12 0.62 -5.50
C LEU A 1 -8.61 0.84 -4.08
N ARG A 2 -8.94 -0.23 -3.37
CA ARG A 2 -9.25 -0.25 -1.93
C ARG A 2 -8.29 -1.23 -1.26
N PHE A 3 -7.94 -0.98 -0.01
CA PHE A 3 -6.91 -1.73 0.70
C PHE A 3 -7.40 -2.17 2.07
N ALA A 4 -6.95 -3.33 2.51
CA ALA A 4 -7.15 -3.81 3.88
C ALA A 4 -5.88 -4.54 4.35
N GLY A 5 -5.62 -4.51 5.65
CA GLY A 5 -4.59 -5.31 6.32
C GLY A 5 -5.22 -6.49 7.05
N ASN A 6 -4.47 -7.58 7.19
CA ASN A 6 -4.84 -8.72 8.04
C ASN A 6 -3.62 -9.17 8.84
N GLY A 7 -3.78 -9.30 10.15
CA GLY A 7 -2.74 -9.79 11.04
C GLY A 7 -1.45 -8.95 10.98
N LEU A 8 -1.58 -7.62 11.00
CA LEU A 8 -0.42 -6.73 11.08
C LEU A 8 0.37 -6.99 12.37
N ALA A 9 1.67 -6.69 12.33
CA ALA A 9 2.53 -6.83 13.51
C ALA A 9 2.06 -5.86 14.61
N ARG A 10 2.07 -6.33 15.86
CA ARG A 10 1.89 -5.47 17.02
C ARG A 10 3.24 -4.87 17.37
N LEU A 11 3.42 -3.58 17.10
CA LEU A 11 4.68 -2.90 17.40
C LEU A 11 4.69 -2.18 18.75
N ASP A 12 3.51 -1.88 19.30
CA ASP A 12 3.39 -1.18 20.57
C ASP A 12 3.45 -2.12 21.78
N GLU A 13 4.08 -1.64 22.86
CA GLU A 13 4.24 -2.38 24.13
C GLU A 13 2.91 -2.49 24.90
N TYR A 14 2.08 -1.43 24.88
CA TYR A 14 0.86 -1.34 25.70
C TYR A 14 -0.45 -1.28 24.87
N SER A 15 -0.37 -1.03 23.56
CA SER A 15 -1.49 -0.90 22.63
C SER A 15 -1.40 -1.90 21.47
N LEU A 16 -2.38 -1.89 20.56
CA LEU A 16 -2.23 -2.45 19.23
C LEU A 16 -1.73 -1.34 18.29
N SER A 17 -1.12 -1.73 17.18
CA SER A 17 -0.60 -0.79 16.21
C SER A 17 -1.67 0.14 15.61
N ASP A 18 -1.22 1.33 15.21
CA ASP A 18 -2.02 2.40 14.62
C ASP A 18 -1.75 2.54 13.11
N PRO A 19 -2.25 1.61 12.26
CA PRO A 19 -1.86 1.58 10.86
C PRO A 19 -2.36 2.77 10.04
N PHE A 20 -1.49 3.28 9.17
CA PHE A 20 -1.85 4.09 8.01
C PHE A 20 -1.13 3.58 6.75
N LEU A 21 -1.76 3.77 5.59
CA LEU A 21 -1.23 3.32 4.30
C LEU A 21 -0.76 4.51 3.48
N VAL A 22 0.40 4.36 2.83
CA VAL A 22 0.94 5.29 1.84
C VAL A 22 1.10 4.60 0.50
N LEU A 23 0.54 5.20 -0.53
CA LEU A 23 0.65 4.76 -1.91
C LEU A 23 1.64 5.63 -2.65
N TYR A 24 2.70 5.01 -3.14
CA TYR A 24 3.69 5.61 -4.01
C TYR A 24 3.50 5.14 -5.45
N VAL A 25 3.72 6.04 -6.40
CA VAL A 25 3.64 5.76 -7.83
C VAL A 25 4.95 6.16 -8.49
N ARG A 26 5.42 5.31 -9.40
CA ARG A 26 6.53 5.59 -10.30
C ARG A 26 6.03 5.46 -11.73
N GLY A 27 6.10 6.55 -12.49
CA GLY A 27 5.66 6.60 -13.88
C GLY A 27 6.75 6.20 -14.86
N ASN A 28 6.36 6.09 -16.13
CA ASN A 28 7.26 5.74 -17.22
C ASN A 28 8.42 6.75 -17.35
N GLY A 29 9.65 6.26 -17.43
CA GLY A 29 10.85 7.09 -17.57
C GLY A 29 11.29 7.83 -16.30
N THR A 30 10.59 7.65 -15.18
CA THR A 30 11.03 8.18 -13.88
C THR A 30 11.73 7.09 -13.09
N GLU A 31 12.77 7.44 -12.33
CA GLU A 31 13.45 6.48 -11.43
C GLU A 31 12.90 6.51 -10.01
N LYS A 32 12.25 7.60 -9.62
CA LYS A 32 11.80 7.84 -8.26
C LYS A 32 10.32 7.49 -8.07
N TYR A 33 10.04 6.85 -6.96
CA TYR A 33 8.68 6.72 -6.43
C TYR A 33 8.26 8.05 -5.80
N VAL A 34 7.07 8.53 -6.15
CA VAL A 34 6.48 9.74 -5.57
C VAL A 34 5.27 9.33 -4.75
N GLN A 35 5.16 9.88 -3.54
CA GLN A 35 3.96 9.68 -2.72
C GLN A 35 2.76 10.27 -3.46
N HIS A 36 1.80 9.42 -3.78
CA HIS A 36 0.58 9.83 -4.43
C HIS A 36 -0.52 10.11 -3.42
N ALA A 37 -0.65 9.25 -2.41
CA ALA A 37 -1.71 9.40 -1.43
C ALA A 37 -1.35 8.71 -0.11
N LYS A 38 -2.03 9.13 0.96
CA LYS A 38 -1.92 8.59 2.31
C LYS A 38 -3.33 8.48 2.90
N THR A 39 -3.63 7.38 3.59
CA THR A 39 -4.90 7.21 4.31
C THR A 39 -4.87 7.94 5.64
N ARG A 40 -6.03 8.08 6.28
CA ARG A 40 -6.06 8.33 7.72
C ARG A 40 -5.42 7.17 8.50
N THR A 41 -4.99 7.49 9.71
CA THR A 41 -4.61 6.50 10.71
C THR A 41 -5.86 5.81 11.26
N LEU A 42 -5.80 4.49 11.38
CA LEU A 42 -6.77 3.69 12.12
C LEU A 42 -6.13 3.28 13.43
N TYR A 43 -6.79 3.55 14.55
CA TYR A 43 -6.20 3.40 15.88
C TYR A 43 -6.47 2.02 16.45
N ASN A 44 -5.44 1.39 17.03
CA ASN A 44 -5.48 0.10 17.70
C ASN A 44 -6.10 -1.02 16.85
N ASP A 45 -5.66 -1.15 15.59
CA ASP A 45 -6.27 -2.09 14.65
C ASP A 45 -5.20 -2.88 13.89
N LEU A 46 -5.14 -4.21 14.11
CA LEU A 46 -4.24 -5.10 13.38
C LEU A 46 -4.86 -5.66 12.08
N ASN A 47 -6.13 -5.36 11.81
CA ASN A 47 -6.86 -5.79 10.62
C ASN A 47 -7.58 -4.62 9.94
N PRO A 48 -6.87 -3.53 9.60
CA PRO A 48 -7.50 -2.30 9.13
C PRO A 48 -8.23 -2.48 7.81
N GLU A 49 -9.45 -1.98 7.72
CA GLU A 49 -10.12 -1.70 6.44
C GLU A 49 -9.93 -0.21 6.11
N PHE A 50 -9.01 0.11 5.19
CA PHE A 50 -8.74 1.50 4.84
C PHE A 50 -9.92 2.07 4.03
N PRO A 51 -10.62 3.10 4.54
CA PRO A 51 -11.85 3.58 3.91
C PRO A 51 -11.60 4.36 2.61
N GLU A 52 -10.39 4.89 2.42
CA GLU A 52 -10.04 5.66 1.25
C GLU A 52 -9.97 4.80 -0.01
N GLN A 53 -10.58 5.33 -1.08
CA GLN A 53 -10.51 4.74 -2.40
C GLN A 53 -9.56 5.55 -3.27
N PHE A 54 -8.52 4.88 -3.81
CA PHE A 54 -7.56 5.52 -4.71
C PHE A 54 -7.96 5.32 -6.18
N THR A 55 -8.00 6.40 -6.95
CA THR A 55 -8.35 6.41 -8.37
C THR A 55 -7.25 7.07 -9.18
N PHE A 56 -6.96 6.53 -10.37
CA PHE A 56 -5.88 7.00 -11.23
C PHE A 56 -6.33 7.03 -12.68
N GLU A 57 -5.92 8.07 -13.38
CA GLU A 57 -5.98 8.11 -14.84
C GLU A 57 -4.64 7.64 -15.40
N LEU A 58 -4.67 6.52 -16.10
CA LEU A 58 -3.48 5.93 -16.73
C LEU A 58 -3.48 6.26 -18.21
N LYS A 59 -2.35 6.76 -18.71
CA LYS A 59 -2.19 6.99 -20.15
C LYS A 59 -1.85 5.67 -20.86
N PRO A 60 -2.45 5.38 -22.02
CA PRO A 60 -2.10 4.21 -22.82
C PRO A 60 -0.60 4.16 -23.15
N ASN A 61 -0.05 2.95 -23.26
CA ASN A 61 1.35 2.68 -23.61
C ASN A 61 2.41 3.22 -22.62
N LEU A 62 2.02 3.68 -21.44
CA LEU A 62 2.95 4.01 -20.35
C LEU A 62 2.99 2.89 -19.31
N LYS A 63 4.16 2.66 -18.73
CA LYS A 63 4.34 1.75 -17.59
C LYS A 63 4.25 2.53 -16.28
N TYR A 64 3.57 1.96 -15.30
CA TYR A 64 3.46 2.51 -13.96
C TYR A 64 3.78 1.41 -12.95
N GLN A 65 4.54 1.75 -11.91
CA GLN A 65 4.78 0.90 -10.75
C GLN A 65 4.11 1.53 -9.54
N PHE A 66 3.49 0.70 -8.72
CA PHE A 66 2.82 1.10 -7.49
C PHE A 66 3.53 0.42 -6.33
N LYS A 67 3.84 1.20 -5.29
CA LYS A 67 4.40 0.70 -4.04
C LYS A 67 3.44 1.11 -2.92
N VAL A 68 2.92 0.11 -2.21
CA VAL A 68 1.99 0.29 -1.10
C VAL A 68 2.74 -0.06 0.18
N LEU A 69 2.78 0.88 1.12
CA LEU A 69 3.43 0.69 2.41
C LEU A 69 2.42 0.97 3.52
N VAL A 70 2.45 0.16 4.56
CA VAL A 70 1.70 0.39 5.79
C VAL A 70 2.70 0.71 6.88
N TYR A 71 2.38 1.71 7.68
CA TYR A 71 3.21 2.21 8.77
C TYR A 71 2.37 2.21 10.03
N ASP A 72 3.06 2.14 11.16
CA ASP A 72 2.48 2.47 12.44
C ASP A 72 2.63 3.98 12.69
N ALA A 73 1.56 4.65 13.14
CA ALA A 73 1.54 6.09 13.34
C ALA A 73 2.51 6.57 14.42
N ASP A 74 2.78 5.75 15.42
CA ASP A 74 3.70 6.07 16.51
C ASP A 74 5.16 5.77 16.13
N LEU A 75 5.37 4.96 15.10
CA LEU A 75 6.69 4.52 14.63
C LEU A 75 6.90 4.91 13.16
N PRO A 76 7.27 6.18 12.87
CA PRO A 76 7.30 6.73 11.51
C PRO A 76 8.26 6.00 10.55
N ASP A 77 9.23 5.25 11.08
CA ASP A 77 10.19 4.46 10.30
C ASP A 77 9.90 2.94 10.31
N MET A 78 8.94 2.46 11.12
CA MET A 78 8.58 1.04 11.12
C MET A 78 7.41 0.76 10.17
N MET A 79 7.67 -0.11 9.21
CA MET A 79 6.67 -0.59 8.28
C MET A 79 6.00 -1.87 8.79
N LEU A 80 4.68 -1.92 8.70
CA LEU A 80 3.86 -3.10 8.99
C LEU A 80 3.75 -3.99 7.75
N THR A 81 3.90 -5.31 7.93
CA THR A 81 3.75 -6.28 6.84
C THR A 81 2.28 -6.61 6.60
N ILE A 82 1.82 -6.48 5.36
CA ILE A 82 0.55 -7.07 4.93
C ILE A 82 0.82 -8.53 4.56
N LYS A 83 0.25 -9.48 5.31
CA LYS A 83 0.40 -10.92 5.05
C LYS A 83 -0.66 -11.48 4.09
N ASP A 84 -1.74 -10.75 3.84
CA ASP A 84 -2.84 -11.27 3.03
C ASP A 84 -2.76 -10.91 1.54
N ARG A 85 -3.19 -11.88 0.75
CA ARG A 85 -3.03 -11.96 -0.70
C ARG A 85 -3.75 -10.80 -1.40
N TYR A 86 -3.00 -9.99 -2.16
CA TYR A 86 -3.54 -9.16 -3.25
C TYR A 86 -3.98 -10.02 -4.43
N SER A 87 -4.86 -11.00 -4.20
CA SER A 87 -5.56 -11.69 -5.27
C SER A 87 -6.78 -10.86 -5.67
N THR A 88 -6.78 -10.44 -6.93
CA THR A 88 -7.98 -10.15 -7.73
C THR A 88 -8.58 -8.75 -7.57
N LEU A 89 -8.06 -7.76 -8.33
CA LEU A 89 -8.87 -6.72 -9.03
C LEU A 89 -7.98 -5.81 -9.94
N LEU A 90 -7.07 -6.41 -10.70
CA LEU A 90 -6.41 -5.77 -11.86
C LEU A 90 -6.59 -6.68 -13.10
N LYS A 91 -7.84 -6.98 -13.44
CA LYS A 91 -8.30 -7.43 -14.77
C LYS A 91 -9.64 -6.72 -14.95
N ALA A 92 -9.99 -6.04 -16.03
CA ALA A 92 -9.47 -5.87 -17.38
C ALA A 92 -9.97 -4.48 -17.84
N ASN A 93 -9.21 -3.71 -18.61
CA ASN A 93 -9.27 -3.87 -20.06
C ASN A 93 -7.97 -3.38 -20.69
N GLU A 94 -7.30 -4.35 -21.33
CA GLU A 94 -6.50 -4.17 -22.54
C GLU A 94 -5.22 -3.33 -22.45
N ARG A 95 -4.15 -4.09 -22.16
CA ARG A 95 -2.95 -4.26 -23.01
C ARG A 95 -1.59 -3.82 -22.50
N HIS A 96 -1.44 -3.19 -21.34
CA HIS A 96 -0.13 -3.19 -20.65
C HIS A 96 -0.29 -3.05 -19.13
N LEU A 97 -0.39 -4.18 -18.43
CA LEU A 97 -0.19 -4.25 -16.98
C LEU A 97 1.07 -5.06 -16.73
N TYR A 98 2.18 -4.39 -16.44
CA TYR A 98 3.38 -5.04 -15.90
C TYR A 98 3.45 -4.78 -14.40
N TYR A 99 3.37 -5.86 -13.63
CA TYR A 99 3.40 -5.91 -12.18
C TYR A 99 4.82 -6.24 -11.71
N LYS A 100 5.41 -5.46 -10.78
CA LYS A 100 6.61 -5.76 -9.95
C LYS A 100 6.95 -4.52 -9.08
N ASP A 101 7.02 -4.47 -7.75
CA ASP A 101 7.02 -5.46 -6.64
C ASP A 101 6.17 -4.95 -5.45
N LEU A 102 5.41 -5.86 -4.83
CA LEU A 102 4.91 -5.74 -3.45
C LEU A 102 6.08 -6.06 -2.52
N ILE A 103 6.83 -5.07 -2.07
CA ILE A 103 7.98 -5.35 -1.19
C ILE A 103 7.47 -5.56 0.23
N GLY A 104 7.29 -6.82 0.61
CA GLY A 104 7.36 -7.26 1.99
C GLY A 104 8.62 -8.10 2.15
N GLU A 105 9.64 -7.54 2.81
CA GLU A 105 10.62 -8.32 3.57
C GLU A 105 11.00 -7.48 4.80
N ALA A 106 10.73 -8.02 5.98
CA ALA A 106 11.52 -7.77 7.16
C ALA A 106 11.97 -9.16 7.61
N GLU A 107 13.29 -9.38 7.62
CA GLU A 107 13.91 -10.55 8.27
C GLU A 107 13.55 -10.59 9.77
#